data_AF-A0A2N8MCW6-F1
#
_entry.id   AF-A0A2N8MCW6-F1
#
_cell.length_a   1.000
_cell.length_b   1.000
_cell.length_c   1.000
_cell.angle_alpha   90.00
_cell.angle_beta   90.00
_cell.angle_gamma   90.00
#
_symmetry.space_group_name_H-M   'P 1'
#
loop_
_entity.id
_entity.type
_entity.pdbx_description
1 polymer ?
#
loop_
_entity_poly.entity_id
_entity_poly.type
_entity_poly.pdbx_seq_one_letter_code
_entity_poly.pdbx_strand_id
1 'polypeptide(L)'
;MKELLGNSVNRRLFLKSLGMGTVLWPFPRERVLWAAAPVDVQPRLRLPRGYLLVQDVSTYNQSKFGAISTTEEARSLFGQIAGRVDAVEFGSLFYDDHDLRAHEAVAREAALQGVDLWVSTFRMLRRVRAFGAIRPEFQAQVMQADGRIVPARTLEEAGYPSETLFDVLNPEAMDWFAGAFRHKYLERMKGLLTGLFFNEDCLTYIAKQPPNTVRYDYWRNPTFSPRVLALWRAYCRQREVTQDGELVDKFPVHDPKMVANGAGRSQFVPGWNVPAEIEAGRRFVDLPRAEGVWRHWYDFTCDLFLKNWIGRLAAAANEVNRGEPGWKGTMYFGLHHWSLPYEEVQDPNFAVPQIHGWCAWGRQRGVDLAKLAGHPDIDAIICETFPPIAANLELFVAEFARITRAAGKTFGVMLHRDDDWPLKLDEEPLRWALIEKYQPTIITRFPLQHMLPGNEFYTAEGEALFARGLARYKKGPD
;
A
#
# COMPACT_ATOMS: atom_id res chain seq x y z
N MET A 1 -11.66 -47.55 -44.50
CA MET A 1 -12.50 -48.50 -45.26
C MET A 1 -13.77 -48.72 -44.43
N LYS A 2 -14.92 -48.32 -44.99
CA LYS A 2 -16.31 -48.55 -44.57
C LYS A 2 -16.87 -47.80 -43.34
N GLU A 3 -17.58 -46.72 -43.63
CA GLU A 3 -18.82 -46.30 -42.96
C GLU A 3 -19.87 -47.42 -42.99
N LEU A 4 -20.82 -47.39 -42.05
CA LEU A 4 -22.25 -47.47 -42.36
C LEU A 4 -23.13 -47.04 -41.18
N LEU A 5 -24.00 -46.10 -41.51
CA LEU A 5 -25.08 -45.49 -40.73
C LEU A 5 -26.23 -46.48 -40.44
N GLY A 6 -27.06 -46.14 -39.45
CA GLY A 6 -28.35 -46.80 -39.23
C GLY A 6 -29.24 -46.18 -38.15
N ASN A 7 -29.85 -45.02 -38.45
CA ASN A 7 -31.22 -44.56 -38.11
C ASN A 7 -31.92 -45.16 -36.87
N SER A 8 -32.21 -44.39 -35.82
CA SER A 8 -33.36 -43.45 -35.66
C SER A 8 -34.74 -44.09 -35.53
N VAL A 9 -35.50 -43.59 -34.54
CA VAL A 9 -36.96 -43.72 -34.31
C VAL A 9 -37.40 -44.87 -33.40
N ASN A 10 -37.51 -44.59 -32.09
CA ASN A 10 -38.81 -44.70 -31.42
C ASN A 10 -38.87 -43.88 -30.12
N ARG A 11 -39.70 -42.83 -30.21
CA ARG A 11 -40.15 -41.95 -29.14
C ARG A 11 -41.30 -42.62 -28.39
N ARG A 12 -41.39 -42.30 -27.09
CA ARG A 12 -42.62 -42.26 -26.26
C ARG A 12 -43.31 -43.60 -25.98
N LEU A 13 -43.10 -44.08 -24.75
CA LEU A 13 -44.14 -44.35 -23.74
C LEU A 13 -43.57 -45.37 -22.76
N PHE A 14 -43.09 -44.93 -21.60
CA PHE A 14 -43.23 -45.67 -20.34
C PHE A 14 -42.85 -44.72 -19.19
N LEU A 15 -43.77 -43.79 -18.92
CA LEU A 15 -43.83 -43.07 -17.65
C LEU A 15 -44.78 -43.85 -16.75
N LYS A 16 -44.27 -44.26 -15.59
CA LYS A 16 -44.93 -44.42 -14.27
C LYS A 16 -44.44 -45.68 -13.56
N SER A 17 -43.53 -45.51 -12.61
CA SER A 17 -43.77 -45.92 -11.22
C SER A 17 -42.54 -45.62 -10.36
N LEU A 18 -42.76 -44.98 -9.20
CA LEU A 18 -41.85 -44.84 -8.05
C LEU A 18 -40.75 -43.77 -8.28
N GLY A 19 -40.84 -42.53 -7.81
CA GLY A 19 -41.49 -42.03 -6.60
C GLY A 19 -40.47 -41.84 -5.48
N MET A 20 -39.45 -41.00 -5.68
CA MET A 20 -38.73 -40.31 -4.60
C MET A 20 -38.25 -38.94 -5.10
N GLY A 21 -38.66 -37.90 -4.37
CA GLY A 21 -38.57 -36.50 -4.75
C GLY A 21 -37.14 -36.00 -4.91
N THR A 22 -36.79 -35.64 -6.14
CA THR A 22 -35.69 -34.73 -6.44
C THR A 22 -36.23 -33.31 -6.26
N VAL A 23 -35.90 -32.67 -5.13
CA VAL A 23 -36.02 -31.22 -5.02
C VAL A 23 -34.90 -30.64 -5.88
N LEU A 24 -35.19 -30.42 -7.16
CA LEU A 24 -34.38 -29.61 -8.05
C LEU A 24 -34.54 -28.16 -7.59
N TRP A 25 -33.61 -27.71 -6.74
CA TRP A 25 -33.42 -26.30 -6.48
C TRP A 25 -33.01 -25.63 -7.80
N PRO A 26 -33.71 -24.59 -8.27
CA PRO A 26 -33.22 -23.84 -9.41
C PRO A 26 -32.01 -23.06 -8.92
N PHE A 27 -30.80 -23.45 -9.34
CA PHE A 27 -29.67 -22.54 -9.36
C PHE A 27 -29.99 -21.48 -10.43
N PRO A 28 -30.21 -20.21 -10.07
CA PRO A 28 -30.01 -19.16 -11.05
C PRO A 28 -28.50 -19.21 -11.37
N ARG A 29 -28.16 -19.46 -12.63
CA ARG A 29 -26.84 -19.12 -13.16
C ARG A 29 -26.74 -17.60 -13.15
N GLU A 30 -26.52 -17.02 -11.98
CA GLU A 30 -26.13 -15.62 -11.87
C GLU A 30 -24.67 -15.52 -12.33
N ARG A 31 -24.51 -15.19 -13.62
CA ARG A 31 -23.41 -14.32 -14.03
C ARG A 31 -23.64 -12.97 -13.34
N VAL A 32 -23.23 -12.82 -12.09
CA VAL A 32 -22.97 -11.49 -11.54
C VAL A 32 -21.61 -11.06 -12.09
N LEU A 33 -21.64 -10.63 -13.36
CA LEU A 33 -20.75 -9.57 -13.78
C LEU A 33 -21.16 -8.37 -12.92
N TRP A 34 -20.29 -7.93 -12.02
CA TRP A 34 -20.35 -6.59 -11.47
C TRP A 34 -20.04 -5.61 -12.61
N ALA A 35 -20.93 -5.50 -13.58
CA ALA A 35 -21.08 -4.28 -14.34
C ALA A 35 -21.78 -3.32 -13.38
N ALA A 36 -21.00 -2.64 -12.55
CA ALA A 36 -21.47 -1.37 -11.99
C ALA A 36 -22.08 -0.58 -13.15
N ALA A 37 -23.25 0.02 -12.93
CA ALA A 37 -23.80 0.98 -13.88
C ALA A 37 -22.68 1.92 -14.31
N PRO A 38 -22.60 2.34 -15.59
CA PRO A 38 -21.55 3.25 -16.03
C PRO A 38 -21.67 4.50 -15.17
N VAL A 39 -20.81 4.58 -14.16
CA VAL A 39 -20.63 5.77 -13.36
C VAL A 39 -20.14 6.79 -14.36
N ASP A 40 -20.80 7.95 -14.42
CA ASP A 40 -20.25 9.10 -15.11
C ASP A 40 -18.92 9.43 -14.40
N VAL A 41 -17.84 8.79 -14.84
CA VAL A 41 -16.50 9.07 -14.38
C VAL A 41 -16.15 10.37 -15.09
N GLN A 42 -16.44 11.49 -14.44
CA GLN A 42 -15.86 12.75 -14.87
C GLN A 42 -14.35 12.50 -15.02
N PRO A 43 -13.76 12.85 -16.18
CA PRO A 43 -12.34 12.63 -16.40
C PRO A 43 -11.56 13.35 -15.29
N ARG A 44 -10.87 12.57 -14.45
CA ARG A 44 -10.03 13.12 -13.38
C ARG A 44 -8.98 14.03 -14.00
N LEU A 45 -8.66 15.14 -13.30
CA LEU A 45 -7.64 16.08 -13.72
C LEU A 45 -6.30 15.35 -13.90
N ARG A 46 -5.75 15.41 -15.10
CA ARG A 46 -4.44 14.83 -15.38
C ARG A 46 -3.37 15.70 -14.75
N LEU A 47 -2.44 15.06 -14.03
CA LEU A 47 -1.27 15.73 -13.49
C LEU A 47 -0.37 16.21 -14.65
N PRO A 48 0.16 17.45 -14.58
CA PRO A 48 1.06 17.95 -15.61
C PRO A 48 2.38 17.16 -15.61
N ARG A 49 3.07 17.15 -16.75
CA ARG A 49 4.41 16.56 -16.85
C ARG A 49 5.37 17.27 -15.90
N GLY A 50 6.15 16.50 -15.14
CA GLY A 50 7.12 17.06 -14.19
C GLY A 50 6.48 17.67 -12.96
N TYR A 51 5.28 17.21 -12.57
CA TYR A 51 4.62 17.62 -11.34
C TYR A 51 5.51 17.33 -10.12
N LEU A 52 6.05 18.38 -9.49
CA LEU A 52 6.98 18.30 -8.38
C LEU A 52 6.20 18.17 -7.07
N LEU A 53 6.29 16.99 -6.46
CA LEU A 53 5.76 16.70 -5.14
C LEU A 53 6.90 16.64 -4.13
N VAL A 54 6.77 17.34 -3.00
CA VAL A 54 7.77 17.31 -1.93
C VAL A 54 7.17 16.70 -0.67
N GLN A 55 7.89 15.77 -0.06
CA GLN A 55 7.42 15.07 1.12
C GLN A 55 7.79 15.76 2.45
N ASP A 56 7.15 15.27 3.51
CA ASP A 56 7.38 15.63 4.92
C ASP A 56 6.88 17.03 5.35
N VAL A 57 5.63 17.35 5.03
CA VAL A 57 4.94 18.49 5.66
C VAL A 57 3.94 17.95 6.69
N SER A 58 4.34 17.99 7.95
CA SER A 58 3.50 17.58 9.08
C SER A 58 2.88 18.78 9.81
N THR A 59 1.65 18.63 10.30
CA THR A 59 1.01 19.63 11.19
C THR A 59 0.78 19.09 12.60
N TYR A 60 0.78 19.99 13.58
CA TYR A 60 0.46 19.67 14.96
C TYR A 60 -0.09 20.89 15.71
N ASN A 61 -1.01 20.71 16.64
CA ASN A 61 -1.64 21.82 17.37
C ASN A 61 -0.70 22.60 18.32
N GLN A 62 0.54 22.16 18.52
CA GLN A 62 1.59 22.82 19.30
C GLN A 62 2.92 22.76 18.54
N SER A 63 3.78 23.77 18.66
CA SER A 63 5.12 23.72 18.05
C SER A 63 5.97 22.63 18.71
N LYS A 64 5.98 21.43 18.10
CA LYS A 64 6.85 20.31 18.45
C LYS A 64 7.23 19.56 17.17
N PHE A 65 8.41 18.96 17.17
CA PHE A 65 8.86 18.03 16.13
C PHE A 65 8.96 18.62 14.71
N GLY A 66 9.15 19.93 14.57
CA GLY A 66 9.27 20.59 13.26
C GLY A 66 7.96 20.69 12.47
N ALA A 67 6.81 20.37 13.07
CA ALA A 67 5.50 20.44 12.43
C ALA A 67 4.92 21.86 12.43
N ILE A 68 4.15 22.20 11.40
CA ILE A 68 3.44 23.47 11.28
C ILE A 68 2.31 23.51 12.31
N SER A 69 2.28 24.57 13.11
CA SER A 69 1.32 24.74 14.21
C SER A 69 0.45 25.98 14.10
N THR A 70 0.80 26.91 13.21
CA THR A 70 0.08 28.18 13.02
C THR A 70 -0.16 28.51 11.55
N THR A 71 -1.15 29.37 11.31
CA THR A 71 -1.48 29.93 9.99
C THR A 71 -0.32 30.77 9.44
N GLU A 72 0.38 31.50 10.32
CA GLU A 72 1.52 32.34 9.95
C GLU A 72 2.72 31.51 9.48
N GLU A 73 3.03 30.41 10.17
CA GLU A 73 4.05 29.44 9.75
C GLU A 73 3.68 28.84 8.38
N ALA A 74 2.41 28.43 8.22
CA ALA A 74 1.91 27.89 6.95
C ALA A 74 2.05 28.90 5.80
N ARG A 75 1.63 30.14 6.02
CA ARG A 75 1.73 31.22 5.03
C ARG A 75 3.18 31.48 4.63
N SER A 76 4.08 31.53 5.61
CA SER A 76 5.51 31.72 5.36
C SER A 76 6.08 30.57 4.51
N LEU A 77 5.77 29.33 4.88
CA LEU A 77 6.26 28.15 4.17
C LEU A 77 5.70 28.07 2.74
N PHE A 78 4.37 28.13 2.59
CA PHE A 78 3.73 28.02 1.28
C PHE A 78 4.06 29.20 0.38
N GLY A 79 4.17 30.41 0.94
CA GLY A 79 4.63 31.59 0.19
C GLY A 79 6.06 31.46 -0.32
N GLN A 80 6.95 30.77 0.41
CA GLN A 80 8.30 30.50 -0.09
C GLN A 80 8.30 29.52 -1.27
N ILE A 81 7.48 28.48 -1.24
CA ILE A 81 7.54 27.39 -2.24
C ILE A 81 6.59 27.57 -3.43
N ALA A 82 5.61 28.48 -3.31
CA ALA A 82 4.64 28.77 -4.37
C ALA A 82 5.33 29.06 -5.71
N GLY A 83 4.82 28.44 -6.79
CA GLY A 83 5.38 28.54 -8.14
C GLY A 83 6.67 27.75 -8.39
N ARG A 84 7.31 27.20 -7.34
CA ARG A 84 8.50 26.33 -7.45
C ARG A 84 8.16 24.87 -7.21
N VAL A 85 7.27 24.61 -6.26
CA VAL A 85 6.76 23.28 -5.89
C VAL A 85 5.29 23.22 -6.26
N ASP A 86 4.87 22.15 -6.92
CA ASP A 86 3.47 21.97 -7.31
C ASP A 86 2.63 21.42 -6.15
N ALA A 87 3.21 20.52 -5.34
CA ALA A 87 2.49 19.81 -4.28
C ALA A 87 3.35 19.44 -3.08
N VAL A 88 2.70 19.24 -1.94
CA VAL A 88 3.34 18.62 -0.76
C VAL A 88 2.55 17.41 -0.24
N GLU A 89 3.29 16.43 0.29
CA GLU A 89 2.72 15.43 1.20
C GLU A 89 2.37 16.12 2.52
N PHE A 90 1.11 15.98 2.93
CA PHE A 90 0.52 16.73 4.03
C PHE A 90 -0.05 15.79 5.10
N GLY A 91 0.65 15.64 6.22
CA GLY A 91 0.26 14.73 7.30
C GLY A 91 -0.14 15.45 8.58
N SER A 92 -0.98 14.82 9.41
CA SER A 92 -1.21 15.28 10.78
C SER A 92 -0.54 14.34 11.77
N LEU A 93 0.18 14.87 12.77
CA LEU A 93 0.85 14.05 13.78
C LEU A 93 -0.16 13.33 14.71
N PHE A 94 -1.33 13.94 14.89
CA PHE A 94 -2.45 13.52 15.72
C PHE A 94 -3.78 13.91 15.04
N TYR A 95 -4.90 13.39 15.52
CA TYR A 95 -6.22 13.57 14.87
C TYR A 95 -7.31 13.94 15.89
N ASP A 96 -6.94 14.63 16.98
CA ASP A 96 -7.92 15.22 17.88
C ASP A 96 -8.58 16.47 17.25
N ASP A 97 -9.66 16.98 17.84
CA ASP A 97 -10.42 18.07 17.23
C ASP A 97 -9.63 19.40 17.13
N HIS A 98 -8.61 19.61 17.98
CA HIS A 98 -7.72 20.75 17.90
C HIS A 98 -6.71 20.58 16.77
N ASP A 99 -6.13 19.39 16.61
CA ASP A 99 -5.25 19.07 15.49
C ASP A 99 -5.97 19.23 14.17
N LEU A 100 -7.21 18.73 14.05
CA LEU A 100 -7.99 18.84 12.83
C LEU A 100 -8.31 20.29 12.46
N ARG A 101 -8.55 21.17 13.45
CA ARG A 101 -8.71 22.61 13.22
C ARG A 101 -7.42 23.25 12.69
N ALA A 102 -6.28 22.93 13.29
CA ALA A 102 -4.99 23.43 12.82
C ALA A 102 -4.68 22.94 11.41
N HIS A 103 -4.87 21.64 11.17
CA HIS A 103 -4.67 21.01 9.86
C HIS A 103 -5.54 21.63 8.76
N GLU A 104 -6.81 21.93 9.07
CA GLU A 104 -7.71 22.66 8.16
C GLU A 104 -7.24 24.09 7.88
N ALA A 105 -6.79 24.83 8.91
CA ALA A 105 -6.28 26.19 8.75
C ALA A 105 -5.03 26.24 7.86
N VAL A 106 -4.10 25.31 8.07
CA VAL A 106 -2.90 25.14 7.23
C VAL A 106 -3.31 24.82 5.78
N ALA A 107 -4.31 23.96 5.59
CA ALA A 107 -4.79 23.60 4.25
C ALA A 107 -5.41 24.78 3.49
N ARG A 108 -6.10 25.68 4.19
CA ARG A 108 -6.62 26.92 3.60
C ARG A 108 -5.50 27.82 3.11
N GLU A 109 -4.41 27.97 3.86
CA GLU A 109 -3.27 28.78 3.43
C GLU A 109 -2.56 28.18 2.21
N ALA A 110 -2.42 26.86 2.13
CA ALA A 110 -1.86 26.19 0.94
C ALA A 110 -2.71 26.48 -0.31
N ALA A 111 -4.03 26.34 -0.19
CA ALA A 111 -4.96 26.60 -1.29
C ALA A 111 -4.90 28.06 -1.77
N LEU A 112 -4.78 29.02 -0.85
CA LEU A 112 -4.62 30.45 -1.19
C LEU A 112 -3.32 30.73 -1.96
N GLN A 113 -2.26 29.96 -1.72
CA GLN A 113 -0.96 30.08 -2.38
C GLN A 113 -0.85 29.22 -3.65
N GLY A 114 -1.90 28.47 -4.00
CA GLY A 114 -1.91 27.59 -5.17
C GLY A 114 -0.99 26.36 -5.04
N VAL A 115 -0.72 25.91 -3.81
CA VAL A 115 0.06 24.69 -3.54
C VAL A 115 -0.90 23.54 -3.30
N ASP A 116 -0.75 22.46 -4.06
CA ASP A 116 -1.58 21.27 -3.89
C ASP A 116 -1.23 20.51 -2.60
N LEU A 117 -2.26 19.99 -1.93
CA LEU A 117 -2.10 19.17 -0.73
C LEU A 117 -2.54 17.73 -0.94
N TRP A 118 -1.58 16.81 -0.78
CA TRP A 118 -1.82 15.38 -0.79
C TRP A 118 -1.85 14.87 0.65
N VAL A 119 -3.04 14.63 1.20
CA VAL A 119 -3.16 14.17 2.61
C VAL A 119 -2.49 12.81 2.76
N SER A 120 -1.61 12.69 3.74
CA SER A 120 -0.85 11.47 4.00
C SER A 120 -1.54 10.54 5.00
N THR A 121 -1.42 9.24 4.75
CA THR A 121 -1.72 8.19 5.75
C THR A 121 -0.62 8.02 6.80
N PHE A 122 0.47 8.79 6.71
CA PHE A 122 1.57 8.79 7.68
C PHE A 122 1.05 8.85 9.12
N ARG A 123 1.47 7.89 9.95
CA ARG A 123 1.07 7.69 11.36
C ARG A 123 -0.42 7.40 11.60
N MET A 124 -1.30 7.46 10.60
CA MET A 124 -2.74 7.28 10.75
C MET A 124 -3.11 5.94 11.41
N LEU A 125 -2.44 4.85 11.02
CA LEU A 125 -2.69 3.52 11.60
C LEU A 125 -2.50 3.48 13.13
N ARG A 126 -1.49 4.19 13.65
CA ARG A 126 -1.25 4.29 15.10
C ARG A 126 -2.23 5.23 15.81
N ARG A 127 -3.03 5.99 15.05
CA ARG A 127 -3.94 7.02 15.54
C ARG A 127 -5.41 6.73 15.26
N VAL A 128 -5.77 5.52 14.82
CA VAL A 128 -7.16 5.10 14.57
C VAL A 128 -8.09 5.42 15.74
N ARG A 129 -7.61 5.32 16.99
CA ARG A 129 -8.41 5.66 18.20
C ARG A 129 -8.88 7.10 18.26
N ALA A 130 -8.18 8.03 17.62
CA ALA A 130 -8.62 9.42 17.53
C ALA A 130 -9.94 9.56 16.74
N PHE A 131 -10.30 8.57 15.93
CA PHE A 131 -11.55 8.50 15.19
C PHE A 131 -12.69 7.79 15.95
N GLY A 132 -12.39 7.22 17.12
CA GLY A 132 -13.38 6.61 18.01
C GLY A 132 -12.84 5.42 18.80
N ALA A 133 -13.64 4.97 19.77
CA ALA A 133 -13.27 3.81 20.59
C ALA A 133 -13.23 2.52 19.76
N ILE A 134 -12.09 1.83 19.78
CA ILE A 134 -11.93 0.54 19.09
C ILE A 134 -12.64 -0.56 19.88
N ARG A 135 -13.71 -1.11 19.29
CA ARG A 135 -14.47 -2.24 19.84
C ARG A 135 -13.60 -3.50 19.98
N PRO A 136 -13.85 -4.36 20.99
CA PRO A 136 -13.04 -5.57 21.21
C PRO A 136 -12.89 -6.47 19.98
N GLU A 137 -13.94 -6.62 19.17
CA GLU A 137 -13.94 -7.42 17.94
C GLU A 137 -13.10 -6.83 16.79
N PHE A 138 -12.70 -5.57 16.89
CA PHE A 138 -11.87 -4.85 15.91
C PHE A 138 -10.41 -4.73 16.34
N GLN A 139 -10.06 -5.34 17.47
CA GLN A 139 -8.70 -5.34 17.97
C GLN A 139 -7.88 -6.42 17.27
N ALA A 140 -6.68 -6.04 16.83
CA ALA A 140 -5.74 -6.96 16.24
C ALA A 140 -5.26 -7.99 17.28
N GLN A 141 -4.99 -9.20 16.81
CA GLN A 141 -4.42 -10.29 17.60
C GLN A 141 -3.12 -10.74 16.94
N VAL A 142 -2.09 -10.97 17.74
CA VAL A 142 -0.80 -11.52 17.32
C VAL A 142 -0.59 -12.86 17.97
N MET A 143 0.21 -13.70 17.35
CA MET A 143 0.62 -14.97 17.93
C MET A 143 2.05 -14.86 18.47
N GLN A 144 2.26 -15.36 19.67
CA GLN A 144 3.55 -15.42 20.34
C GLN A 144 4.38 -16.60 19.82
N ALA A 145 5.69 -16.60 20.10
CA ALA A 145 6.60 -17.67 19.68
C ALA A 145 6.20 -19.06 20.21
N ASP A 146 5.53 -19.11 21.36
CA ASP A 146 4.99 -20.36 21.92
C ASP A 146 3.69 -20.83 21.24
N GLY A 147 3.11 -20.03 20.34
CA GLY A 147 1.84 -20.29 19.65
C GLY A 147 0.60 -19.65 20.27
N ARG A 148 0.70 -19.02 21.45
CA ARG A 148 -0.46 -18.36 22.07
C ARG A 148 -0.88 -17.14 21.25
N ILE A 149 -2.19 -17.02 21.00
CA ILE A 149 -2.76 -15.85 20.33
C ILE A 149 -3.25 -14.86 21.39
N VAL A 150 -2.73 -13.63 21.34
CA VAL A 150 -2.98 -12.57 22.33
C VAL A 150 -3.33 -11.24 21.64
N PRO A 151 -4.01 -10.31 22.32
CA PRO A 151 -4.23 -8.96 21.78
C PRO A 151 -2.93 -8.26 21.43
N ALA A 152 -2.85 -7.69 20.24
CA ALA A 152 -1.70 -6.95 19.75
C ALA A 152 -1.65 -5.57 20.43
N ARG A 153 -0.51 -5.17 20.98
CA ARG A 153 -0.36 -3.89 21.68
C ARG A 153 0.84 -3.08 21.18
N THR A 154 0.74 -1.76 21.24
CA THR A 154 1.90 -0.86 21.11
C THR A 154 2.83 -1.03 22.32
N LEU A 155 4.10 -0.68 22.14
CA LEU A 155 5.00 -0.49 23.28
C LEU A 155 4.49 0.68 24.13
N GLU A 156 4.70 0.58 25.43
CA GLU A 156 4.62 1.73 26.30
C GLU A 156 5.77 2.67 25.95
N GLU A 157 5.44 3.89 25.54
CA GLU A 157 6.41 4.95 25.26
C GLU A 157 6.34 5.97 26.42
N ALA A 158 7.41 6.71 26.68
CA ALA A 158 7.42 7.68 27.77
C ALA A 158 6.26 8.69 27.62
N GLY A 159 5.27 8.59 28.51
CA GLY A 159 4.06 9.44 28.51
C GLY A 159 2.86 8.89 27.73
N TYR A 160 2.94 7.69 27.13
CA TYR A 160 1.84 7.05 26.41
C TYR A 160 1.66 5.58 26.85
N PRO A 161 0.49 5.20 27.39
CA PRO A 161 0.25 3.82 27.79
C PRO A 161 0.27 2.88 26.58
N SER A 162 0.58 1.61 26.82
CA SER A 162 0.42 0.54 25.82
C SER A 162 -1.05 0.41 25.40
N GLU A 163 -1.32 0.47 24.09
CA GLU A 163 -2.67 0.44 23.52
C GLU A 163 -2.88 -0.76 22.60
N THR A 164 -4.09 -1.32 22.58
CA THR A 164 -4.42 -2.39 21.63
C THR A 164 -4.48 -1.85 20.20
N LEU A 165 -3.83 -2.56 19.26
CA LEU A 165 -3.78 -2.24 17.84
C LEU A 165 -5.10 -2.59 17.12
N PHE A 166 -5.34 -1.91 16.01
CA PHE A 166 -6.55 -2.05 15.19
C PHE A 166 -6.38 -3.12 14.10
N ASP A 167 -7.39 -3.96 13.87
CA ASP A 167 -7.35 -5.05 12.88
C ASP A 167 -7.67 -4.55 11.45
N VAL A 168 -6.65 -4.19 10.68
CA VAL A 168 -6.81 -3.72 9.29
C VAL A 168 -7.18 -4.86 8.32
N LEU A 169 -7.04 -6.12 8.74
CA LEU A 169 -7.43 -7.28 7.94
C LEU A 169 -8.90 -7.67 8.14
N ASN A 170 -9.57 -7.08 9.14
CA ASN A 170 -10.99 -7.27 9.40
C ASN A 170 -11.82 -6.27 8.57
N PRO A 171 -12.61 -6.74 7.58
CA PRO A 171 -13.45 -5.90 6.74
C PRO A 171 -14.40 -5.01 7.54
N GLU A 172 -15.07 -5.56 8.56
CA GLU A 172 -16.04 -4.84 9.37
C GLU A 172 -15.38 -3.77 10.25
N ALA A 173 -14.17 -4.04 10.73
CA ALA A 173 -13.37 -3.04 11.43
C ALA A 173 -13.05 -1.87 10.50
N MET A 174 -12.60 -2.18 9.28
CA MET A 174 -12.22 -1.19 8.28
C MET A 174 -13.40 -0.41 7.71
N ASP A 175 -14.58 -1.00 7.60
CA ASP A 175 -15.81 -0.28 7.24
C ASP A 175 -16.15 0.76 8.32
N TRP A 176 -16.03 0.39 9.60
CA TRP A 176 -16.20 1.34 10.71
C TRP A 176 -15.17 2.48 10.65
N PHE A 177 -13.88 2.15 10.44
CA PHE A 177 -12.83 3.17 10.39
C PHE A 177 -12.96 4.08 9.17
N ALA A 178 -13.23 3.54 7.99
CA ALA A 178 -13.43 4.34 6.77
C ALA A 178 -14.62 5.28 6.92
N GLY A 179 -15.72 4.84 7.56
CA GLY A 179 -16.84 5.72 7.90
C GLY A 179 -16.46 6.84 8.88
N ALA A 180 -15.70 6.51 9.93
CA ALA A 180 -15.23 7.51 10.89
C ALA A 180 -14.24 8.50 10.26
N PHE A 181 -13.31 8.03 9.42
CA PHE A 181 -12.37 8.85 8.66
C PHE A 181 -13.10 9.78 7.68
N ARG A 182 -14.12 9.25 6.98
CA ARG A 182 -15.00 10.04 6.11
C ARG A 182 -15.63 11.22 6.86
N HIS A 183 -16.34 10.94 7.95
CA HIS A 183 -17.13 11.95 8.65
C HIS A 183 -16.27 12.92 9.46
N LYS A 184 -15.23 12.43 10.13
CA LYS A 184 -14.40 13.27 11.00
C LYS A 184 -13.39 14.11 10.22
N TYR A 185 -12.85 13.56 9.13
CA TYR A 185 -11.71 14.16 8.41
C TYR A 185 -12.06 14.56 6.98
N LEU A 186 -12.44 13.61 6.11
CA LEU A 186 -12.56 13.89 4.67
C LEU A 186 -13.64 14.94 4.36
N GLU A 187 -14.82 14.84 4.98
CA GLU A 187 -15.92 15.80 4.77
C GLU A 187 -15.55 17.21 5.24
N ARG A 188 -14.74 17.31 6.30
CA ARG A 188 -14.23 18.58 6.83
C ARG A 188 -13.21 19.24 5.90
N MET A 189 -12.38 18.44 5.25
CA MET A 189 -11.28 18.90 4.38
C MET A 189 -11.69 19.01 2.90
N LYS A 190 -12.95 18.73 2.59
CA LYS A 190 -13.47 18.75 1.22
C LYS A 190 -13.23 20.09 0.54
N GLY A 191 -12.70 20.05 -0.68
CA GLY A 191 -12.34 21.23 -1.46
C GLY A 191 -11.02 21.91 -1.06
N LEU A 192 -10.37 21.49 0.02
CA LEU A 192 -9.04 21.96 0.44
C LEU A 192 -7.92 20.98 0.06
N LEU A 193 -8.26 19.72 -0.21
CA LEU A 193 -7.31 18.66 -0.54
C LEU A 193 -7.30 18.39 -2.04
N THR A 194 -6.11 18.14 -2.55
CA THR A 194 -5.88 17.75 -3.95
C THR A 194 -5.90 16.23 -4.11
N GLY A 195 -5.52 15.46 -3.09
CA GLY A 195 -5.51 14.01 -3.20
C GLY A 195 -5.20 13.29 -1.89
N LEU A 196 -5.31 11.95 -1.91
CA LEU A 196 -4.88 11.06 -0.82
C LEU A 196 -3.55 10.41 -1.18
N PHE A 197 -2.60 10.42 -0.25
CA PHE A 197 -1.25 9.88 -0.37
C PHE A 197 -1.07 8.73 0.63
N PHE A 198 -0.91 7.52 0.10
CA PHE A 198 -0.53 6.37 0.92
C PHE A 198 0.98 6.39 1.11
N ASN A 199 1.43 6.78 2.30
CA ASN A 199 2.84 6.93 2.61
C ASN A 199 3.44 5.62 3.11
N GLU A 200 4.18 4.93 2.26
CA GLU A 200 4.95 3.75 2.66
C GLU A 200 4.08 2.61 3.26
N ASP A 201 2.77 2.65 2.99
CA ASP A 201 1.80 1.85 3.72
C ASP A 201 1.97 0.36 3.46
N CYS A 202 2.24 -0.38 4.53
CA CYS A 202 2.41 -1.82 4.49
C CYS A 202 1.78 -2.49 5.69
N LEU A 203 1.49 -3.79 5.53
CA LEU A 203 1.00 -4.61 6.62
C LEU A 203 2.14 -4.90 7.59
N THR A 204 2.32 -4.00 8.57
CA THR A 204 3.24 -4.21 9.68
C THR A 204 2.58 -3.87 11.01
N TYR A 205 2.55 -4.85 11.91
CA TYR A 205 2.27 -4.62 13.32
C TYR A 205 3.61 -4.73 14.07
N ILE A 206 4.21 -3.58 14.40
CA ILE A 206 5.45 -3.55 15.20
C ILE A 206 5.08 -3.90 16.65
N ALA A 207 4.96 -5.19 16.93
CA ALA A 207 5.05 -5.73 18.27
C ALA A 207 6.50 -6.16 18.49
N LYS A 208 7.35 -5.28 19.03
CA LYS A 208 8.62 -5.73 19.61
C LYS A 208 8.28 -6.39 20.94
N GLN A 209 8.46 -7.71 21.06
CA GLN A 209 8.40 -8.40 22.36
C GLN A 209 9.80 -8.95 22.70
N PRO A 210 10.47 -8.44 23.76
CA PRO A 210 11.66 -9.07 24.33
C PRO A 210 11.29 -10.36 25.09
N PRO A 211 12.20 -11.36 25.25
CA PRO A 211 13.53 -11.52 24.65
C PRO A 211 13.56 -12.63 23.58
N ASN A 212 14.23 -12.36 22.46
CA ASN A 212 14.34 -13.26 21.30
C ASN A 212 15.21 -14.49 21.56
N THR A 213 14.83 -15.62 20.93
CA THR A 213 15.73 -16.42 20.08
C THR A 213 14.89 -17.19 19.02
N VAL A 214 14.45 -16.44 17.98
CA VAL A 214 14.16 -16.79 16.56
C VAL A 214 13.45 -18.15 16.28
N ARG A 215 12.18 -18.22 15.81
CA ARG A 215 11.56 -17.62 14.59
C ARG A 215 10.08 -17.21 14.76
N TYR A 216 9.68 -16.04 14.23
CA TYR A 216 8.29 -15.65 13.85
C TYR A 216 8.35 -14.54 12.79
N ASP A 217 7.95 -14.80 11.54
CA ASP A 217 7.87 -13.79 10.49
C ASP A 217 7.23 -14.35 9.19
N TYR A 218 6.02 -13.92 8.80
CA TYR A 218 5.41 -14.36 7.54
C TYR A 218 4.49 -13.37 6.78
N TRP A 219 4.59 -12.04 6.83
CA TRP A 219 5.69 -11.16 7.19
C TRP A 219 5.12 -9.75 7.47
N ARG A 220 5.14 -9.12 8.64
CA ARG A 220 5.59 -9.45 10.00
C ARG A 220 4.43 -9.16 10.96
N ASN A 221 3.67 -10.21 11.27
CA ASN A 221 2.52 -10.27 12.19
C ASN A 221 1.14 -9.88 11.63
N PRO A 222 0.60 -10.61 10.63
CA PRO A 222 -0.81 -10.50 10.26
C PRO A 222 -1.73 -10.79 11.46
N THR A 223 -2.96 -10.28 11.40
CA THR A 223 -3.92 -10.49 12.48
C THR A 223 -4.46 -11.92 12.53
N PHE A 224 -4.41 -12.53 13.71
CA PHE A 224 -4.97 -13.85 14.01
C PHE A 224 -6.37 -13.77 14.59
N SER A 225 -7.21 -12.85 14.16
CA SER A 225 -8.57 -12.69 14.72
C SER A 225 -9.52 -13.78 14.17
N PRO A 226 -10.58 -14.15 14.91
CA PRO A 226 -11.56 -15.14 14.45
C PRO A 226 -12.15 -14.80 13.08
N ARG A 227 -12.32 -13.50 12.81
CA ARG A 227 -12.82 -13.01 11.53
C ARG A 227 -11.86 -13.31 10.38
N VAL A 228 -10.58 -13.02 10.55
CA VAL A 228 -9.55 -13.31 9.53
C VAL A 228 -9.44 -14.82 9.28
N LEU A 229 -9.58 -15.66 10.31
CA LEU A 229 -9.60 -17.12 10.15
C LEU A 229 -10.80 -17.59 9.31
N ALA A 230 -11.99 -17.01 9.54
CA ALA A 230 -13.17 -17.33 8.74
C ALA A 230 -12.98 -16.95 7.26
N LEU A 231 -12.36 -15.81 6.99
CA LEU A 231 -12.02 -15.38 5.63
C LEU A 231 -10.98 -16.30 4.98
N TRP A 232 -9.97 -16.73 5.74
CA TRP A 232 -8.95 -17.67 5.28
C TRP A 232 -9.55 -19.02 4.89
N ARG A 233 -10.46 -19.56 5.71
CA ARG A 233 -11.21 -20.79 5.39
C ARG A 233 -11.99 -20.66 4.09
N ALA A 234 -12.63 -19.50 3.87
CA ALA A 234 -13.37 -19.24 2.64
C ALA A 234 -12.41 -19.20 1.43
N TYR A 235 -11.28 -18.52 1.58
CA TYR A 235 -10.22 -18.47 0.57
C TYR A 235 -9.72 -19.87 0.21
N CYS A 236 -9.40 -20.70 1.21
CA CYS A 236 -8.89 -22.05 0.99
C CYS A 236 -9.91 -22.92 0.24
N ARG A 237 -11.20 -22.86 0.62
CA ARG A 237 -12.27 -23.56 -0.09
C ARG A 237 -12.38 -23.12 -1.55
N GLN A 238 -12.34 -21.81 -1.80
CA GLN A 238 -12.47 -21.27 -3.15
C GLN A 238 -11.30 -21.64 -4.05
N ARG A 239 -10.09 -21.72 -3.48
CA ARG A 239 -8.84 -21.95 -4.21
C ARG A 239 -8.31 -23.38 -4.10
N GLU A 240 -9.08 -24.28 -3.49
CA GLU A 240 -8.73 -25.68 -3.24
C GLU A 240 -7.33 -25.82 -2.59
N VAL A 241 -7.04 -24.97 -1.60
CA VAL A 241 -5.74 -24.99 -0.92
C VAL A 241 -5.69 -26.17 0.04
N THR A 242 -4.88 -27.17 -0.30
CA THR A 242 -4.75 -28.40 0.48
C THR A 242 -3.34 -28.59 1.04
N GLN A 243 -3.26 -29.29 2.18
CA GLN A 243 -2.05 -29.86 2.75
C GLN A 243 -2.29 -31.36 2.94
N ASP A 244 -1.40 -32.19 2.41
CA ASP A 244 -1.49 -33.67 2.51
C ASP A 244 -2.86 -34.23 2.04
N GLY A 245 -3.46 -33.59 1.04
CA GLY A 245 -4.77 -33.96 0.48
C GLY A 245 -5.97 -33.44 1.27
N GLU A 246 -5.76 -32.79 2.41
CA GLU A 246 -6.82 -32.18 3.23
C GLU A 246 -6.89 -30.68 3.02
N LEU A 247 -8.11 -30.12 3.04
CA LEU A 247 -8.31 -28.69 2.91
C LEU A 247 -7.73 -27.95 4.12
N VAL A 248 -6.95 -26.90 3.86
CA VAL A 248 -6.45 -26.00 4.89
C VAL A 248 -7.60 -25.21 5.51
N ASP A 249 -7.74 -25.25 6.83
CA ASP A 249 -8.84 -24.57 7.54
C ASP A 249 -8.39 -23.83 8.82
N LYS A 250 -7.09 -23.84 9.11
CA LYS A 250 -6.46 -23.14 10.24
C LYS A 250 -5.36 -22.22 9.74
N PHE A 251 -4.91 -21.33 10.62
CA PHE A 251 -3.74 -20.51 10.31
C PHE A 251 -2.51 -21.40 10.13
N PRO A 252 -1.80 -21.28 9.01
CA PRO A 252 -0.56 -22.03 8.82
C PRO A 252 0.49 -21.53 9.83
N VAL A 253 1.19 -22.46 10.49
CA VAL A 253 2.29 -22.16 11.42
C VAL A 253 3.53 -23.00 11.11
N HIS A 254 4.71 -22.48 11.46
CA HIS A 254 6.01 -23.08 11.16
C HIS A 254 6.53 -24.07 12.22
N ASP A 255 5.91 -24.13 13.41
CA ASP A 255 6.35 -25.01 14.49
C ASP A 255 5.16 -25.82 15.04
N PRO A 256 5.25 -27.17 15.13
CA PRO A 256 4.22 -28.00 15.74
C PRO A 256 3.83 -27.58 17.17
N LYS A 257 4.74 -27.02 17.96
CA LYS A 257 4.45 -26.50 19.31
C LYS A 257 3.40 -25.38 19.28
N MET A 258 3.38 -24.60 18.20
CA MET A 258 2.42 -23.51 18.03
C MET A 258 1.00 -24.02 17.75
N VAL A 259 0.87 -25.29 17.33
CA VAL A 259 -0.43 -25.95 17.18
C VAL A 259 -1.06 -26.22 18.55
N ALA A 260 -0.27 -26.73 19.49
CA ALA A 260 -0.74 -27.05 20.84
C ALA A 260 -1.29 -25.82 21.57
N ASN A 261 -0.60 -24.67 21.46
CA ASN A 261 -0.97 -23.44 22.16
C ASN A 261 -1.85 -22.49 21.34
N GLY A 262 -2.09 -22.77 20.05
CA GLY A 262 -2.90 -21.93 19.16
C GLY A 262 -4.41 -22.06 19.37
N ALA A 263 -4.85 -22.68 20.48
CA ALA A 263 -6.26 -22.88 20.83
C ALA A 263 -7.09 -23.53 19.70
N GLY A 264 -6.49 -24.46 18.95
CA GLY A 264 -7.13 -25.16 17.83
C GLY A 264 -7.27 -24.33 16.53
N ARG A 265 -6.70 -23.12 16.49
CA ARG A 265 -6.79 -22.19 15.35
C ARG A 265 -5.60 -22.25 14.39
N SER A 266 -4.56 -22.99 14.73
CA SER A 266 -3.34 -23.15 13.96
C SER A 266 -3.17 -24.58 13.45
N GLN A 267 -2.50 -24.74 12.31
CA GLN A 267 -2.07 -26.03 11.77
C GLN A 267 -0.61 -25.94 11.34
N PHE A 268 0.15 -26.98 11.62
CA PHE A 268 1.54 -27.05 11.19
C PHE A 268 1.61 -27.31 9.69
N VAL A 269 2.28 -26.42 8.96
CA VAL A 269 2.54 -26.59 7.52
C VAL A 269 4.06 -26.73 7.31
N PRO A 270 4.55 -27.91 6.88
CA PRO A 270 5.96 -28.11 6.59
C PRO A 270 6.36 -27.26 5.38
N GLY A 271 7.53 -26.64 5.45
CA GLY A 271 7.98 -25.69 4.44
C GLY A 271 9.14 -24.88 5.01
N TRP A 272 10.34 -25.45 4.90
CA TRP A 272 11.55 -24.94 5.57
C TRP A 272 12.40 -24.02 4.71
N ASN A 273 11.80 -23.55 3.62
CA ASN A 273 12.45 -22.73 2.64
C ASN A 273 11.92 -21.30 2.74
N VAL A 274 11.91 -20.78 3.96
CA VAL A 274 11.86 -19.34 4.21
C VAL A 274 12.94 -19.01 5.25
N PRO A 275 13.84 -18.05 4.99
CA PRO A 275 14.97 -17.81 5.88
C PRO A 275 14.48 -17.43 7.27
N ALA A 276 15.03 -18.09 8.30
CA ALA A 276 14.78 -17.80 9.72
C ALA A 276 14.95 -16.32 10.07
N GLU A 277 15.92 -15.73 9.38
CA GLU A 277 16.48 -14.42 9.55
C GLU A 277 17.15 -14.05 8.22
N ILE A 278 17.03 -12.79 7.84
CA ILE A 278 17.78 -12.20 6.73
C ILE A 278 18.80 -11.29 7.37
N GLU A 279 20.06 -11.71 7.39
CA GLU A 279 21.16 -10.88 7.85
C GLU A 279 21.35 -9.70 6.90
N ALA A 280 21.71 -8.54 7.46
CA ALA A 280 22.04 -7.37 6.64
C ALA A 280 23.17 -7.73 5.65
N GLY A 281 22.95 -7.50 4.36
CA GLY A 281 23.91 -7.84 3.30
C GLY A 281 23.74 -9.21 2.66
N ARG A 282 22.85 -10.09 3.15
CA ARG A 282 22.54 -11.37 2.48
C ARG A 282 21.82 -11.12 1.16
N ARG A 283 22.31 -11.70 0.06
CA ARG A 283 21.69 -11.52 -1.27
C ARG A 283 20.30 -12.15 -1.29
N PHE A 284 19.32 -11.41 -1.81
CA PHE A 284 17.94 -11.87 -1.94
C PHE A 284 17.81 -13.16 -2.77
N VAL A 285 18.71 -13.38 -3.73
CA VAL A 285 18.78 -14.58 -4.59
C VAL A 285 19.07 -15.88 -3.85
N ASP A 286 19.70 -15.80 -2.68
CA ASP A 286 20.13 -16.96 -1.90
C ASP A 286 19.08 -17.34 -0.83
N LEU A 287 17.90 -16.75 -0.92
CA LEU A 287 16.83 -16.92 0.04
C LEU A 287 15.70 -17.75 -0.59
N PRO A 288 15.20 -18.76 0.12
CA PRO A 288 14.25 -19.70 -0.44
C PRO A 288 12.82 -19.13 -0.61
N ARG A 289 12.07 -19.65 -1.60
CA ARG A 289 10.74 -19.14 -2.02
C ARG A 289 9.59 -19.76 -1.24
N ALA A 290 8.51 -18.99 -1.09
CA ALA A 290 7.26 -19.50 -0.52
C ALA A 290 6.50 -20.36 -1.55
N GLU A 291 6.07 -21.56 -1.13
CA GLU A 291 5.34 -22.51 -1.97
C GLU A 291 4.12 -23.08 -1.22
N GLY A 292 3.21 -23.72 -1.98
CA GLY A 292 2.00 -24.34 -1.43
C GLY A 292 1.16 -23.39 -0.58
N VAL A 293 0.79 -23.83 0.62
CA VAL A 293 -0.06 -23.06 1.56
C VAL A 293 0.53 -21.69 1.90
N TRP A 294 1.86 -21.57 2.00
CA TRP A 294 2.51 -20.31 2.38
C TRP A 294 2.42 -19.23 1.30
N ARG A 295 2.49 -19.63 0.03
CA ARG A 295 2.21 -18.71 -1.10
C ARG A 295 0.78 -18.19 -1.03
N HIS A 296 -0.18 -19.09 -0.84
CA HIS A 296 -1.59 -18.73 -0.72
C HIS A 296 -1.89 -17.83 0.48
N TRP A 297 -1.22 -18.07 1.61
CA TRP A 297 -1.36 -17.25 2.80
C TRP A 297 -0.84 -15.82 2.57
N TYR A 298 0.31 -15.68 1.92
CA TYR A 298 0.83 -14.37 1.51
C TYR A 298 -0.12 -13.65 0.55
N ASP A 299 -0.60 -14.35 -0.49
CA ASP A 299 -1.57 -13.79 -1.44
C ASP A 299 -2.85 -13.32 -0.76
N PHE A 300 -3.39 -14.13 0.14
CA PHE A 300 -4.58 -13.81 0.93
C PHE A 300 -4.40 -12.56 1.79
N THR A 301 -3.29 -12.46 2.53
CA THR A 301 -3.03 -11.29 3.39
C THR A 301 -2.81 -10.01 2.60
N CYS A 302 -2.12 -10.08 1.46
CA CYS A 302 -1.94 -8.93 0.57
C CYS A 302 -3.26 -8.47 -0.04
N ASP A 303 -4.08 -9.41 -0.51
CA ASP A 303 -5.41 -9.11 -1.06
C ASP A 303 -6.31 -8.43 -0.01
N LEU A 304 -6.28 -8.92 1.23
CA LEU A 304 -7.06 -8.32 2.32
C LEU A 304 -6.55 -6.93 2.67
N PHE A 305 -5.24 -6.73 2.86
CA PHE A 305 -4.70 -5.41 3.21
C PHE A 305 -4.97 -4.39 2.10
N LEU A 306 -4.74 -4.76 0.83
CA LEU A 306 -5.03 -3.92 -0.32
C LEU A 306 -6.52 -3.54 -0.37
N LYS A 307 -7.44 -4.49 -0.25
CA LYS A 307 -8.89 -4.21 -0.30
C LYS A 307 -9.37 -3.42 0.92
N ASN A 308 -8.80 -3.69 2.07
CA ASN A 308 -9.25 -3.14 3.33
C ASN A 308 -8.64 -1.76 3.59
N TRP A 309 -7.34 -1.69 3.83
CA TRP A 309 -6.68 -0.44 4.20
C TRP A 309 -6.62 0.52 3.01
N ILE A 310 -5.96 0.11 1.93
CA ILE A 310 -5.73 0.98 0.77
C ILE A 310 -7.06 1.26 0.05
N GLY A 311 -7.79 0.21 -0.32
CA GLY A 311 -8.99 0.31 -1.16
C GLY A 311 -10.13 1.11 -0.52
N ARG A 312 -10.46 0.86 0.75
CA ARG A 312 -11.58 1.57 1.40
C ARG A 312 -11.26 3.03 1.67
N LEU A 313 -10.03 3.35 2.07
CA LEU A 313 -9.63 4.74 2.30
C LEU A 313 -9.60 5.51 0.97
N ALA A 314 -9.09 4.89 -0.10
CA ALA A 314 -9.09 5.48 -1.43
C ALA A 314 -10.52 5.70 -1.96
N ALA A 315 -11.39 4.70 -1.84
CA ALA A 315 -12.79 4.79 -2.24
C ALA A 315 -13.53 5.90 -1.45
N ALA A 316 -13.35 5.96 -0.13
CA ALA A 316 -13.94 7.00 0.71
C ALA A 316 -13.48 8.41 0.30
N ALA A 317 -12.18 8.59 0.06
CA ALA A 317 -11.62 9.88 -0.35
C ALA A 317 -12.13 10.30 -1.74
N ASN A 318 -12.16 9.38 -2.69
CA ASN A 318 -12.70 9.59 -4.04
C ASN A 318 -14.20 9.89 -4.04
N GLU A 319 -14.98 9.26 -3.16
CA GLU A 319 -16.43 9.49 -3.05
C GLU A 319 -16.73 10.88 -2.47
N VAL A 320 -16.09 11.26 -1.37
CA VAL A 320 -16.32 12.56 -0.71
C VAL A 320 -15.97 13.72 -1.63
N ASN A 321 -14.86 13.60 -2.35
CA ASN A 321 -14.34 14.64 -3.25
C ASN A 321 -14.83 14.50 -4.70
N ARG A 322 -15.85 13.66 -4.95
CA ARG A 322 -16.46 13.56 -6.28
C ARG A 322 -17.04 14.92 -6.70
N GLY A 323 -16.60 15.41 -7.84
CA GLY A 323 -17.01 16.71 -8.40
C GLY A 323 -16.25 17.91 -7.86
N GLU A 324 -15.29 17.71 -6.95
CA GLU A 324 -14.43 18.79 -6.49
C GLU A 324 -13.38 19.12 -7.56
N PRO A 325 -13.30 20.38 -8.05
CA PRO A 325 -12.42 20.75 -9.16
C PRO A 325 -10.93 20.69 -8.78
N GLY A 326 -10.59 20.68 -7.49
CA GLY A 326 -9.21 20.52 -7.03
C GLY A 326 -8.76 19.06 -6.92
N TRP A 327 -9.68 18.09 -6.96
CA TRP A 327 -9.36 16.69 -6.68
C TRP A 327 -8.67 16.01 -7.87
N LYS A 328 -7.47 15.47 -7.64
CA LYS A 328 -6.61 14.80 -8.63
C LYS A 328 -6.49 13.29 -8.41
N GLY A 329 -7.05 12.77 -7.31
CA GLY A 329 -7.17 11.32 -7.07
C GLY A 329 -6.36 10.82 -5.88
N THR A 330 -5.94 9.57 -5.95
CA THR A 330 -5.13 8.94 -4.90
C THR A 330 -3.82 8.39 -5.47
N MET A 331 -2.77 8.47 -4.66
CA MET A 331 -1.45 7.98 -5.03
C MET A 331 -0.85 7.09 -3.96
N TYR A 332 -0.04 6.14 -4.40
CA TYR A 332 0.69 5.24 -3.54
C TYR A 332 2.20 5.45 -3.70
N PHE A 333 2.90 5.63 -2.58
CA PHE A 333 4.35 5.74 -2.54
C PHE A 333 4.97 4.38 -2.23
N GLY A 334 5.59 3.76 -3.23
CA GLY A 334 6.24 2.46 -3.12
C GLY A 334 7.74 2.59 -2.89
N LEU A 335 8.26 1.85 -1.93
CA LEU A 335 9.64 1.96 -1.47
C LEU A 335 10.60 0.91 -2.06
N HIS A 336 11.89 1.22 -2.07
CA HIS A 336 12.97 0.39 -2.62
C HIS A 336 13.55 -0.63 -1.62
N HIS A 337 13.55 -0.31 -0.32
CA HIS A 337 14.06 -1.19 0.76
C HIS A 337 13.17 -2.41 1.12
N TRP A 338 12.69 -3.21 0.16
CA TRP A 338 11.54 -4.13 0.41
C TRP A 338 11.81 -5.61 0.24
N SER A 339 11.43 -6.35 1.28
CA SER A 339 11.50 -7.80 1.42
C SER A 339 10.11 -8.46 1.22
N LEU A 340 9.84 -8.99 0.01
CA LEU A 340 9.50 -10.41 -0.32
C LEU A 340 8.06 -10.97 -0.18
N PRO A 341 7.66 -11.98 -1.02
CA PRO A 341 8.41 -13.17 -1.49
C PRO A 341 8.98 -13.15 -2.91
N TYR A 342 10.08 -13.89 -3.03
CA TYR A 342 10.95 -14.13 -4.18
C TYR A 342 10.21 -14.77 -5.36
N GLU A 343 10.22 -14.09 -6.51
CA GLU A 343 9.83 -14.66 -7.80
C GLU A 343 10.98 -14.46 -8.79
N GLU A 344 11.16 -15.44 -9.68
CA GLU A 344 12.04 -15.29 -10.84
C GLU A 344 11.36 -14.32 -11.79
N VAL A 345 12.12 -13.41 -12.38
CA VAL A 345 11.63 -12.67 -13.53
C VAL A 345 11.29 -13.68 -14.63
N GLN A 346 10.00 -13.90 -14.89
CA GLN A 346 9.52 -14.80 -15.94
C GLN A 346 9.53 -14.13 -17.34
N ASP A 347 9.86 -12.83 -17.42
CA ASP A 347 9.90 -12.10 -18.68
C ASP A 347 11.26 -12.31 -19.38
N PRO A 348 11.31 -12.97 -20.56
CA PRO A 348 12.54 -13.18 -21.30
C PRO A 348 13.21 -11.89 -21.80
N ASN A 349 12.50 -10.75 -21.78
CA ASN A 349 13.04 -9.45 -22.19
C ASN A 349 13.62 -8.63 -21.01
N PHE A 350 13.46 -9.10 -19.77
CA PHE A 350 13.95 -8.44 -18.57
C PHE A 350 15.13 -9.23 -17.99
N ALA A 351 16.29 -9.12 -18.66
CA ALA A 351 17.53 -9.76 -18.23
C ALA A 351 18.21 -8.93 -17.13
N VAL A 352 18.13 -9.40 -15.89
CA VAL A 352 18.85 -8.83 -14.75
C VAL A 352 20.13 -9.62 -14.48
N PRO A 353 21.25 -8.99 -14.07
CA PRO A 353 22.44 -9.72 -13.65
C PRO A 353 22.10 -10.76 -12.59
N GLN A 354 22.82 -11.89 -12.53
CA GLN A 354 22.49 -13.03 -11.66
C GLN A 354 22.34 -12.65 -10.17
N ILE A 355 23.06 -11.62 -9.70
CA ILE A 355 22.96 -11.05 -8.34
C ILE A 355 21.64 -10.29 -8.07
N HIS A 356 20.91 -9.94 -9.12
CA HIS A 356 19.63 -9.21 -9.12
C HIS A 356 18.47 -10.02 -9.71
N GLY A 357 18.70 -11.28 -10.13
CA GLY A 357 17.68 -12.24 -10.60
C GLY A 357 16.48 -12.43 -9.69
N TRP A 358 16.57 -11.98 -8.44
CA TRP A 358 15.70 -12.39 -7.34
C TRP A 358 15.52 -11.29 -6.27
N CYS A 359 15.35 -10.04 -6.68
CA CYS A 359 14.82 -9.00 -5.80
C CYS A 359 13.29 -9.07 -5.75
N ALA A 360 12.65 -8.49 -4.72
CA ALA A 360 11.18 -8.42 -4.65
C ALA A 360 10.66 -7.39 -5.67
N TRP A 361 10.57 -7.78 -6.94
CA TRP A 361 10.08 -6.92 -8.02
C TRP A 361 8.58 -6.70 -7.85
N GLY A 362 8.21 -5.53 -7.31
CA GLY A 362 6.81 -5.14 -7.19
C GLY A 362 6.01 -5.92 -6.14
N ARG A 363 6.62 -6.49 -5.09
CA ARG A 363 5.88 -7.09 -3.97
C ARG A 363 6.48 -6.72 -2.63
N GLN A 364 5.59 -6.48 -1.67
CA GLN A 364 5.88 -6.04 -0.33
C GLN A 364 4.99 -6.69 0.72
N ARG A 365 5.28 -6.49 2.01
CA ARG A 365 4.43 -6.93 3.12
C ARG A 365 3.02 -6.34 3.00
N GLY A 366 2.08 -7.16 2.55
CA GLY A 366 0.68 -6.77 2.38
C GLY A 366 0.33 -6.03 1.08
N VAL A 367 1.28 -5.73 0.18
CA VAL A 367 0.94 -5.10 -1.11
C VAL A 367 1.71 -5.76 -2.24
N ASP A 368 1.01 -5.95 -3.36
CA ASP A 368 1.56 -6.40 -4.63
C ASP A 368 1.33 -5.26 -5.62
N LEU A 369 2.38 -4.81 -6.30
CA LEU A 369 2.39 -3.67 -7.22
C LEU A 369 1.46 -3.89 -8.40
N ALA A 370 1.36 -5.11 -8.95
CA ALA A 370 0.44 -5.41 -10.04
C ALA A 370 -1.02 -5.36 -9.55
N LYS A 371 -1.30 -5.88 -8.35
CA LYS A 371 -2.65 -5.79 -7.74
C LYS A 371 -3.01 -4.35 -7.37
N LEU A 372 -2.05 -3.59 -6.82
CA LEU A 372 -2.19 -2.18 -6.47
C LEU A 372 -2.42 -1.33 -7.73
N ALA A 373 -1.60 -1.51 -8.76
CA ALA A 373 -1.75 -0.82 -10.04
C ALA A 373 -3.07 -1.20 -10.73
N GLY A 374 -3.55 -2.43 -10.56
CA GLY A 374 -4.87 -2.85 -11.01
C GLY A 374 -6.05 -2.30 -10.20
N HIS A 375 -5.81 -1.66 -9.05
CA HIS A 375 -6.90 -1.17 -8.20
C HIS A 375 -7.60 0.04 -8.85
N PRO A 376 -8.94 0.08 -8.93
CA PRO A 376 -9.66 1.15 -9.63
C PRO A 376 -9.52 2.51 -8.94
N ASP A 377 -9.43 2.53 -7.61
CA ASP A 377 -9.35 3.78 -6.84
C ASP A 377 -7.96 4.42 -6.73
N ILE A 378 -6.90 3.73 -7.18
CA ILE A 378 -5.52 4.23 -7.19
C ILE A 378 -5.22 4.87 -8.55
N ASP A 379 -4.73 6.11 -8.58
CA ASP A 379 -4.50 6.86 -9.83
C ASP A 379 -3.03 6.96 -10.21
N ALA A 380 -2.16 7.04 -9.21
CA ALA A 380 -0.73 7.21 -9.41
C ALA A 380 0.09 6.30 -8.48
N ILE A 381 1.25 5.88 -8.98
CA ILE A 381 2.23 5.12 -8.20
C ILE A 381 3.59 5.79 -8.36
N ILE A 382 4.21 6.10 -7.24
CA ILE A 382 5.54 6.70 -7.18
C ILE A 382 6.52 5.62 -6.74
N CYS A 383 7.60 5.46 -7.50
CA CYS A 383 8.72 4.59 -7.16
C CYS A 383 9.77 5.38 -6.37
N GLU A 384 10.00 5.02 -5.11
CA GLU A 384 11.18 5.47 -4.36
C GLU A 384 12.44 4.88 -4.98
N THR A 385 13.49 5.69 -5.08
CA THR A 385 14.83 5.21 -5.39
C THR A 385 15.79 5.66 -4.29
N PHE A 386 16.22 4.72 -3.44
CA PHE A 386 17.25 4.90 -2.41
C PHE A 386 18.10 3.62 -2.39
N PRO A 387 19.43 3.60 -2.62
CA PRO A 387 20.46 4.64 -2.35
C PRO A 387 20.98 5.30 -3.68
N PRO A 388 22.15 6.01 -3.76
CA PRO A 388 22.57 6.79 -4.93
C PRO A 388 22.48 6.05 -6.27
N ILE A 389 22.30 6.79 -7.37
CA ILE A 389 22.06 6.28 -8.74
C ILE A 389 23.04 5.19 -9.20
N ALA A 390 24.26 5.21 -8.69
CA ALA A 390 25.27 4.18 -8.93
C ALA A 390 24.88 2.76 -8.48
N ALA A 391 23.79 2.59 -7.72
CA ALA A 391 23.35 1.31 -7.15
C ALA A 391 22.28 0.55 -7.96
N ASN A 392 22.28 0.65 -9.30
CA ASN A 392 21.35 -0.07 -10.20
C ASN A 392 19.86 0.32 -10.08
N LEU A 393 19.55 1.58 -9.73
CA LEU A 393 18.18 2.12 -9.62
C LEU A 393 17.35 1.97 -10.91
N GLU A 394 18.02 1.91 -12.06
CA GLU A 394 17.38 1.87 -13.38
C GLU A 394 16.43 0.68 -13.57
N LEU A 395 16.83 -0.52 -13.14
CA LEU A 395 16.02 -1.73 -13.33
C LEU A 395 14.72 -1.68 -12.52
N PHE A 396 14.77 -1.10 -11.32
CA PHE A 396 13.59 -0.91 -10.46
C PHE A 396 12.63 0.11 -11.05
N VAL A 397 13.15 1.25 -11.48
CA VAL A 397 12.36 2.29 -12.16
C VAL A 397 11.73 1.72 -13.43
N ALA A 398 12.46 0.91 -14.20
CA ALA A 398 11.94 0.26 -15.40
C ALA A 398 10.74 -0.63 -15.11
N GLU A 399 10.85 -1.50 -14.09
CA GLU A 399 9.78 -2.45 -13.77
C GLU A 399 8.56 -1.76 -13.15
N PHE A 400 8.77 -0.80 -12.26
CA PHE A 400 7.67 0.02 -11.72
C PHE A 400 6.96 0.79 -12.83
N ALA A 401 7.72 1.40 -13.74
CA ALA A 401 7.17 2.13 -14.88
C ALA A 401 6.36 1.19 -15.78
N ARG A 402 6.88 -0.01 -16.08
CA ARG A 402 6.20 -1.01 -16.92
C ARG A 402 4.87 -1.45 -16.32
N ILE A 403 4.85 -1.88 -15.05
CA ILE A 403 3.63 -2.35 -14.37
C ILE A 403 2.61 -1.22 -14.24
N THR A 404 3.05 -0.04 -13.77
CA THR A 404 2.17 1.12 -13.55
C THR A 404 1.52 1.57 -14.87
N ARG A 405 2.30 1.65 -15.96
CA ARG A 405 1.80 2.05 -17.27
C ARG A 405 0.91 1.00 -17.92
N ALA A 406 1.26 -0.28 -17.79
CA ALA A 406 0.43 -1.37 -18.30
C ALA A 406 -0.97 -1.36 -17.67
N ALA A 407 -1.09 -0.91 -16.42
CA ALA A 407 -2.37 -0.71 -15.74
C ALA A 407 -3.05 0.66 -16.02
N GLY A 408 -2.48 1.49 -16.91
CA GLY A 408 -3.01 2.80 -17.25
C GLY A 408 -2.91 3.85 -16.14
N LYS A 409 -2.01 3.66 -15.17
CA LYS A 409 -1.84 4.56 -14.02
C LYS A 409 -0.74 5.59 -14.28
N THR A 410 -0.79 6.70 -13.54
CA THR A 410 0.25 7.74 -13.59
C THR A 410 1.51 7.24 -12.89
N PHE A 411 2.65 7.32 -13.57
CA PHE A 411 3.94 6.92 -13.02
C PHE A 411 4.71 8.11 -12.44
N GLY A 412 5.27 7.95 -11.25
CA GLY A 412 6.15 8.90 -10.59
C GLY A 412 7.44 8.26 -10.10
N VAL A 413 8.44 9.10 -9.82
CA VAL A 413 9.72 8.65 -9.24
C VAL A 413 10.20 9.63 -8.19
N MET A 414 10.74 9.12 -7.08
CA MET A 414 11.57 9.90 -6.17
C MET A 414 13.03 9.54 -6.41
N LEU A 415 13.82 10.50 -6.91
CA LEU A 415 15.25 10.30 -7.20
C LEU A 415 16.19 10.85 -6.12
N HIS A 416 15.60 11.31 -5.01
CA HIS A 416 16.30 12.02 -3.96
C HIS A 416 15.55 11.86 -2.63
N ARG A 417 15.94 10.82 -1.90
CA ARG A 417 15.67 10.66 -0.47
C ARG A 417 16.95 11.03 0.25
N ASP A 418 17.04 12.30 0.63
CA ASP A 418 18.24 12.87 1.22
C ASP A 418 18.01 13.08 2.70
N ASP A 419 18.08 11.98 3.45
CA ASP A 419 17.84 12.01 4.89
C ASP A 419 18.86 12.91 5.61
N ASP A 420 20.12 12.98 5.14
CA ASP A 420 21.22 13.73 5.78
C ASP A 420 22.31 14.24 4.81
N TRP A 421 21.97 14.57 3.55
CA TRP A 421 22.97 14.94 2.52
C TRP A 421 22.48 16.09 1.63
N PRO A 422 23.38 16.94 1.10
CA PRO A 422 23.02 17.94 0.10
C PRO A 422 22.92 17.33 -1.32
N LEU A 423 22.23 18.03 -2.22
CA LEU A 423 22.24 17.72 -3.65
C LEU A 423 23.67 17.65 -4.21
N LYS A 424 24.07 16.45 -4.62
CA LYS A 424 25.36 16.21 -5.29
C LYS A 424 25.31 16.58 -6.77
N LEU A 425 26.14 17.54 -7.15
CA LEU A 425 26.17 18.12 -8.52
C LEU A 425 26.60 17.11 -9.59
N ASP A 426 27.46 16.16 -9.25
CA ASP A 426 27.96 15.10 -10.14
C ASP A 426 26.92 13.99 -10.39
N GLU A 427 25.95 13.82 -9.49
CA GLU A 427 24.85 12.86 -9.64
C GLU A 427 23.65 13.43 -10.43
N GLU A 428 23.48 14.77 -10.48
CA GLU A 428 22.35 15.42 -11.17
C GLU A 428 22.21 15.02 -12.65
N PRO A 429 23.27 14.98 -13.49
CA PRO A 429 23.15 14.53 -14.88
C PRO A 429 22.58 13.11 -15.01
N LEU A 430 22.95 12.22 -14.09
CA LEU A 430 22.45 10.85 -14.04
C LEU A 430 20.97 10.80 -13.61
N ARG A 431 20.54 11.67 -12.67
CA ARG A 431 19.11 11.80 -12.30
C ARG A 431 18.29 12.20 -13.51
N TRP A 432 18.70 13.25 -14.21
CA TRP A 432 17.98 13.74 -15.39
C TRP A 432 18.00 12.74 -16.54
N ALA A 433 19.07 11.96 -16.73
CA ALA A 433 19.09 10.88 -17.72
C ALA A 433 18.01 9.82 -17.44
N LEU A 434 17.81 9.43 -16.16
CA LEU A 434 16.74 8.52 -15.76
C LEU A 434 15.35 9.14 -15.95
N ILE A 435 15.16 10.40 -15.56
CA ILE A 435 13.90 11.14 -15.77
C ILE A 435 13.55 11.19 -17.26
N GLU A 436 14.51 11.52 -18.12
CA GLU A 436 14.28 11.59 -19.56
C GLU A 436 14.07 10.21 -20.18
N LYS A 437 14.71 9.15 -19.67
CA LYS A 437 14.48 7.80 -20.17
C LYS A 437 13.08 7.29 -19.81
N TYR A 438 12.69 7.43 -18.55
CA TYR A 438 11.45 6.86 -18.05
C TYR A 438 10.27 7.80 -18.06
N GLN A 439 10.45 9.09 -18.37
CA GLN A 439 9.40 10.09 -18.55
C GLN A 439 8.32 10.04 -17.43
N PRO A 440 8.68 10.13 -16.14
CA PRO A 440 7.71 10.14 -15.04
C PRO A 440 6.86 11.41 -15.08
N THR A 441 5.57 11.30 -14.81
CA THR A 441 4.69 12.47 -14.69
C THR A 441 4.97 13.23 -13.39
N ILE A 442 5.20 12.48 -12.30
CA ILE A 442 5.47 13.02 -10.96
C ILE A 442 6.96 12.87 -10.65
N ILE A 443 7.60 13.95 -10.22
CA ILE A 443 8.95 13.92 -9.65
C ILE A 443 8.82 14.22 -8.16
N THR A 444 9.40 13.38 -7.32
CA THR A 444 9.32 13.51 -5.86
C THR A 444 10.68 13.79 -5.24
N ARG A 445 10.68 14.63 -4.19
CA ARG A 445 11.85 14.92 -3.35
C ARG A 445 11.50 14.82 -1.86
N PHE A 446 12.49 14.48 -1.04
CA PHE A 446 12.41 14.46 0.42
C PHE A 446 13.73 14.91 1.04
N PRO A 447 13.72 15.62 2.19
CA PRO A 447 12.59 16.31 2.82
C PRO A 447 12.49 17.78 2.38
N LEU A 448 11.33 18.42 2.56
CA LEU A 448 11.11 19.83 2.16
C LEU A 448 12.16 20.79 2.74
N GLN A 449 12.55 20.59 3.99
CA GLN A 449 13.51 21.43 4.70
C GLN A 449 14.86 21.55 3.97
N HIS A 450 15.34 20.52 3.26
CA HIS A 450 16.64 20.55 2.56
C HIS A 450 16.58 21.41 1.28
N MET A 451 15.38 21.81 0.85
CA MET A 451 15.16 22.68 -0.31
C MET A 451 15.06 24.16 0.05
N LEU A 452 15.10 24.50 1.34
CA LEU A 452 14.89 25.87 1.83
C LEU A 452 16.20 26.52 2.31
N PRO A 453 16.40 27.82 2.02
CA PRO A 453 17.55 28.55 2.54
C PRO A 453 17.62 28.48 4.07
N GLY A 454 18.81 28.22 4.61
CA GLY A 454 19.06 28.14 6.05
C GLY A 454 19.10 26.73 6.63
N ASN A 455 18.76 25.70 5.85
CA ASN A 455 19.05 24.31 6.20
C ASN A 455 20.52 23.96 5.87
N GLU A 456 21.16 23.10 6.66
CA GLU A 456 22.58 22.75 6.50
C GLU A 456 22.88 21.96 5.21
N PHE A 457 21.87 21.28 4.66
CA PHE A 457 21.98 20.51 3.42
C PHE A 457 21.53 21.30 2.18
N TYR A 458 21.05 22.53 2.36
CA TYR A 458 20.68 23.40 1.24
C TYR A 458 21.92 23.91 0.50
N THR A 459 21.92 23.76 -0.83
CA THR A 459 22.93 24.38 -1.70
C THR A 459 22.25 25.17 -2.81
N ALA A 460 22.57 26.47 -2.92
CA ALA A 460 21.98 27.33 -3.95
C ALA A 460 22.29 26.84 -5.38
N GLU A 461 23.48 26.30 -5.59
CA GLU A 461 23.93 25.76 -6.88
C GLU A 461 23.17 24.48 -7.26
N GLY A 462 23.00 23.54 -6.32
CA GLY A 462 22.24 22.31 -6.51
C GLY A 462 20.77 22.58 -6.83
N GLU A 463 20.13 23.45 -6.06
CA GLU A 463 18.73 23.83 -6.29
C GLU A 463 18.54 24.55 -7.63
N ALA A 464 19.47 25.43 -8.02
CA ALA A 464 19.42 26.09 -9.31
C ALA A 464 19.61 25.09 -10.48
N LEU A 465 20.46 24.09 -10.31
CA LEU A 465 20.68 23.03 -11.30
C LEU A 465 19.42 22.17 -11.47
N PHE A 466 18.84 21.70 -10.36
CA PHE A 466 17.59 20.95 -10.36
C PHE A 466 16.44 21.74 -10.99
N ALA A 467 16.26 23.01 -10.60
CA ALA A 467 15.20 23.87 -11.13
C ALA A 467 15.30 24.06 -12.66
N ARG A 468 16.51 24.21 -13.20
CA ARG A 468 16.73 24.29 -14.66
C ARG A 468 16.37 22.97 -15.36
N GLY A 469 16.79 21.84 -14.79
CA GLY A 469 16.42 20.52 -15.30
C GLY A 469 14.91 20.31 -15.32
N LEU A 470 14.24 20.68 -14.22
CA LEU A 470 12.79 20.56 -14.09
C LEU A 470 12.05 21.45 -15.09
N ALA A 471 12.47 22.71 -15.24
CA ALA A 471 11.89 23.62 -16.21
C ALA A 471 12.05 23.11 -17.65
N ARG A 472 13.22 22.54 -17.98
CA ARG A 472 13.43 21.88 -19.29
C ARG A 472 12.49 20.69 -19.46
N TYR A 473 12.41 19.83 -18.45
CA TYR A 473 11.56 18.64 -18.51
C TYR A 473 10.07 18.97 -18.62
N LYS A 474 9.59 20.00 -17.91
CA LYS A 474 8.19 20.48 -17.98
C LYS A 474 7.80 20.99 -19.38
N LYS A 475 8.74 21.56 -20.14
CA LYS A 475 8.48 22.05 -21.50
C LYS A 475 8.26 20.91 -22.52
N GLY A 476 8.84 19.73 -22.25
CA GLY A 476 8.82 18.60 -23.18
C GLY A 476 9.99 18.64 -24.18
N PRO A 477 10.16 17.58 -24.98
CA PRO A 477 11.10 17.59 -26.09
C PRO A 477 10.66 18.63 -27.13
N ASP A 478 11.59 19.46 -27.58
CA ASP A 478 11.43 20.35 -28.74
C ASP A 478 11.25 19.54 -30.04
#